data_AF-A0A972XS31-F1
#
_entry.id   AF-A0A972XS31-F1
#
_cell.length_a   1.000
_cell.length_b   1.000
_cell.length_c   1.000
_cell.angle_alpha   90.00
_cell.angle_beta   90.00
_cell.angle_gamma   90.00
#
_symmetry.space_group_name_H-M   'P 1'
#
loop_
_entity.id
_entity.type
_entity.pdbx_description
1 polymer ?
#
loop_
_entity_poly.entity_id
_entity_poly.type
_entity_poly.pdbx_seq_one_letter_code
_entity_poly.pdbx_strand_id
1 'polypeptide(L)' 'GELQLSLTLTEGKYHQVKRMIAAVSNRVEFLHRSQIGGLLLPADLAAGQWRWLTADDLASISAPVSAATATAALS' A
#
# COMPACT_ATOMS: atom_id res chain seq x y z
N GLY A 1 13.03 -5.33 6.00
CA GLY A 1 14.39 -5.02 6.48
C GLY A 1 14.32 -3.91 7.50
N GLU A 2 15.42 -3.64 8.21
CA GLU A 2 15.44 -2.75 9.39
C GLU A 2 14.88 -1.34 9.13
N LEU A 3 14.92 -0.84 7.89
CA LEU A 3 14.41 0.49 7.49
C LEU A 3 13.16 0.43 6.60
N GLN A 4 12.21 -0.45 6.93
CA GLN A 4 10.97 -0.61 6.18
C GLN A 4 9.73 -0.30 7.03
N LEU A 5 8.78 0.43 6.45
CA LEU A 5 7.49 0.73 7.08
C LEU A 5 6.35 0.31 6.15
N SER A 6 5.38 -0.41 6.71
CA SER A 6 4.08 -0.67 6.06
C SER A 6 3.02 0.26 6.64
N LEU A 7 2.32 0.99 5.77
CA LEU A 7 1.29 1.95 6.16
C LEU A 7 0.03 1.75 5.32
N THR A 8 -1.12 1.75 5.99
CA THR A 8 -2.44 1.79 5.36
C THR A 8 -3.05 3.17 5.55
N LEU A 9 -3.51 3.78 4.47
CA LEU A 9 -4.21 5.06 4.47
C LEU A 9 -5.60 4.89 3.84
N THR A 10 -6.59 5.54 4.42
CA THR A 10 -7.96 5.61 3.89
C THR A 10 -8.24 6.92 3.13
N GLU A 11 -7.28 7.83 3.10
CA GLU A 11 -7.30 9.06 2.30
C GLU A 11 -6.06 9.15 1.39
N GLY A 12 -6.17 9.93 0.32
CA GLY A 12 -5.14 10.08 -0.70
C GLY A 12 -4.69 11.53 -0.89
N LYS A 13 -4.30 12.23 0.18
CA LYS A 13 -3.85 13.63 0.06
C LYS A 13 -2.51 13.73 -0.67
N TYR A 14 -2.28 14.87 -1.33
CA TYR A 14 -1.05 15.12 -2.08
C TYR A 14 0.21 14.93 -1.20
N HIS A 15 1.12 14.07 -1.65
CA HIS A 15 2.37 13.72 -0.97
C HIS A 15 2.19 13.28 0.51
N GLN A 16 1.02 12.76 0.89
CA GLN A 16 0.67 12.47 2.28
C GLN A 16 1.71 11.63 3.01
N VAL A 17 2.07 10.46 2.47
CA VAL A 17 3.07 9.57 3.09
C VAL A 17 4.41 10.30 3.26
N LYS A 18 4.91 10.95 2.20
CA LYS A 18 6.19 11.68 2.27
C LYS A 18 6.17 12.79 3.33
N ARG A 19 5.05 13.50 3.47
CA ARG A 19 4.86 14.53 4.50
C ARG A 19 4.78 13.97 5.91
N MET A 20 4.09 12.83 6.09
CA MET A 20 4.01 12.15 7.40
C MET A 20 5.39 11.70 7.87
N ILE A 21 6.20 11.11 6.98
CA ILE A 21 7.55 10.65 7.31
C ILE A 21 8.50 11.83 7.56
N ALA A 22 8.42 12.90 6.77
CA ALA A 22 9.21 14.10 7.00
C ALA A 22 8.89 14.80 8.33
N ALA A 23 7.65 14.73 8.80
CA ALA A 23 7.22 15.32 10.07
C ALA A 23 7.90 14.66 11.30
N VAL A 24 8.39 13.42 11.14
CA VAL A 24 9.18 12.71 12.17
C VAL A 24 10.67 12.67 11.81
N SER A 25 11.14 13.66 11.06
CA SER A 25 12.55 13.82 10.66
C SER A 25 13.16 12.64 9.90
N ASN A 26 12.32 11.88 9.19
CA ASN A 26 12.76 10.78 8.33
C ASN A 26 12.61 11.12 6.83
N ARG A 27 13.29 10.36 5.97
CA ARG A 27 13.22 10.50 4.50
C ARG A 27 12.69 9.23 3.85
N VAL A 28 11.83 9.40 2.85
CA VAL A 28 11.36 8.29 2.00
C VAL A 28 12.29 8.15 0.80
N GLU A 29 13.03 7.05 0.73
CA GLU A 29 13.87 6.69 -0.43
C GLU A 29 13.06 5.99 -1.51
N PHE A 30 12.24 5.02 -1.10
CA PHE A 30 11.36 4.26 -1.98
C PHE A 30 9.94 4.29 -1.43
N LEU A 31 8.97 4.56 -2.30
CA LEU A 31 7.55 4.50 -1.99
C LEU A 31 6.86 3.57 -2.97
N HIS A 32 6.33 2.48 -2.44
CA HIS A 32 5.63 1.48 -3.22
C HIS A 32 4.24 1.25 -2.62
N ARG A 33 3.21 1.27 -3.47
CA ARG A 33 1.84 0.92 -3.07
C ARG A 33 1.60 -0.53 -3.45
N SER A 34 1.63 -1.42 -2.46
CA SER A 34 1.46 -2.86 -2.64
C SER A 34 0.01 -3.33 -2.59
N GLN A 35 -0.93 -2.50 -2.14
CA GLN A 35 -2.33 -2.89 -1.97
C GLN A 35 -3.30 -1.72 -2.18
N ILE A 36 -4.51 -2.00 -2.67
CA ILE A 36 -5.65 -1.09 -2.71
C ILE A 36 -6.89 -1.86 -2.24
N GLY A 37 -7.51 -1.42 -1.14
CA GLY A 37 -8.60 -2.18 -0.52
C GLY A 37 -8.15 -3.60 -0.18
N GLY A 38 -8.92 -4.61 -0.60
CA GLY A 38 -8.52 -6.01 -0.50
C GLY A 38 -7.56 -6.50 -1.58
N LEU A 39 -7.33 -5.74 -2.67
CA LEU A 39 -6.50 -6.18 -3.80
C LEU A 39 -5.01 -5.93 -3.56
N LEU A 40 -4.24 -7.00 -3.44
CA LEU A 40 -2.77 -6.97 -3.44
C LEU A 40 -2.23 -6.86 -4.87
N LEU A 41 -1.13 -6.14 -5.05
CA LEU A 41 -0.38 -6.11 -6.31
C LEU A 41 0.17 -7.51 -6.59
N PRO A 42 -0.18 -8.16 -7.71
CA PRO A 42 0.29 -9.50 -8.02
C PRO A 42 1.82 -9.54 -8.17
N ALA A 43 2.47 -10.57 -7.62
CA ALA A 43 3.92 -10.72 -7.66
C ALA A 43 4.47 -11.05 -9.06
N ASP A 44 3.60 -11.56 -9.94
CA ASP A 44 3.89 -11.90 -11.34
C ASP A 44 3.70 -10.72 -12.31
N LEU A 45 3.16 -9.58 -11.84
CA LEU A 45 2.97 -8.39 -12.67
C LEU A 45 4.22 -7.49 -12.64
N ALA A 46 5.00 -7.52 -13.72
CA ALA A 46 6.22 -6.73 -13.84
C ALA A 46 5.94 -5.21 -13.86
N ALA A 47 6.92 -4.40 -13.45
CA ALA A 47 6.80 -2.95 -13.45
C ALA A 47 6.47 -2.41 -14.87
N GLY A 48 5.46 -1.53 -14.93
CA GLY A 48 4.96 -0.97 -16.20
C GLY A 48 3.94 -1.85 -16.94
N GLN A 49 3.72 -3.10 -16.50
CA GLN A 49 2.67 -3.96 -17.04
C GLN A 49 1.31 -3.65 -16.42
N TRP A 50 0.27 -4.09 -17.13
CA TRP A 50 -1.12 -4.02 -16.68
C TRP A 50 -1.86 -5.31 -17.05
N ARG A 51 -2.95 -5.59 -16.34
CA ARG A 51 -3.87 -6.68 -16.66
C ARG A 51 -5.31 -6.26 -16.39
N TRP A 52 -6.25 -6.97 -17.00
CA TRP A 52 -7.67 -6.83 -16.64
C TRP A 52 -7.95 -7.40 -15.26
N LEU A 53 -8.87 -6.76 -14.54
CA LEU A 53 -9.36 -7.25 -13.26
C LEU A 53 -10.40 -8.36 -13.49
N THR A 54 -10.35 -9.38 -12.63
CA THR A 54 -11.38 -10.41 -12.53
C THR A 54 -12.57 -9.91 -11.68
N ALA A 55 -13.67 -10.66 -11.68
CA ALA A 55 -14.80 -10.37 -10.79
C ALA A 55 -14.38 -10.38 -9.30
N ASP A 56 -13.48 -11.29 -8.91
CA ASP A 56 -12.98 -11.41 -7.54
C ASP A 56 -12.08 -10.22 -7.16
N ASP A 57 -11.25 -9.74 -8.09
CA ASP A 57 -10.45 -8.52 -7.88
C ASP A 57 -11.37 -7.30 -7.64
N LEU A 58 -12.43 -7.17 -8.44
CA LEU A 58 -13.41 -6.09 -8.30
C LEU A 58 -14.15 -6.18 -6.96
N ALA A 59 -14.58 -7.39 -6.57
CA ALA A 59 -15.20 -7.62 -5.27
C ALA A 59 -14.28 -7.19 -4.13
N SER A 60 -12.99 -7.54 -4.22
CA SER A 60 -11.97 -7.22 -3.21
C SER A 60 -11.73 -5.71 -3.02
N ILE A 61 -11.87 -4.89 -4.06
CA ILE A 61 -11.72 -3.43 -3.95
C ILE A 61 -13.03 -2.75 -3.51
N SER A 62 -14.17 -3.32 -3.89
CA SER A 62 -15.49 -2.74 -3.58
C SER A 62 -15.96 -2.97 -2.15
N ALA A 63 -15.40 -3.99 -1.47
CA ALA A 63 -15.72 -4.28 -0.08
C ALA A 63 -15.27 -3.14 0.87
N PRO A 64 -16.05 -2.80 1.90
CA PRO A 64 -15.64 -1.80 2.88
C PRO A 64 -14.37 -2.25 3.60
N VAL A 65 -13.36 -1.38 3.61
CA VAL A 65 -12.09 -1.64 4.30
C VAL A 65 -12.34 -1.67 5.81
N SER A 66 -12.26 -2.85 6.43
CA SER A 66 -12.16 -2.96 7.89
C SER A 66 -10.75 -2.66 8.35
N ALA A 67 -10.61 -1.80 9.35
CA ALA A 67 -9.32 -1.40 9.90
C ALA A 67 -8.73 -2.50 10.81
N ALA A 68 -8.05 -3.50 10.22
CA ALA A 68 -7.06 -4.37 10.86
C ALA A 68 -6.33 -5.17 9.77
N THR A 69 -5.01 -5.13 9.61
CA THR A 69 -4.01 -5.65 10.55
C THR A 69 -2.67 -4.95 10.27
N ALA A 70 -2.11 -4.26 11.26
CA ALA A 70 -0.71 -3.86 11.24
C ALA A 70 0.13 -5.09 11.61
N THR A 71 0.56 -5.88 10.61
CA THR A 71 1.59 -6.89 10.85
C THR A 71 2.93 -6.18 10.95
N ALA A 72 3.31 -5.77 12.15
CA ALA A 72 4.68 -5.35 12.44
C ALA A 72 5.58 -6.60 12.47
N ALA A 73 6.08 -7.01 11.30
CA ALA A 73 7.25 -7.88 11.25
C ALA A 73 8.48 -6.99 11.40
N LEU A 74 8.94 -6.80 12.64
CA LEU A 74 10.31 -6.36 12.92
C LEU A 74 11.23 -7.53 12.55
N SER A 75 12.15 -7.29 11.61
CA SER A 75 13.30 -8.15 11.32
C SER A 75 14.49 -7.25 11.07
#